data_AF-A0A946GZH8-F1
#
_entry.id   AF-A0A946GZH8-F1
#
_cell.length_a   1.000
_cell.length_b   1.000
_cell.length_c   1.000
_cell.angle_alpha   90.00
_cell.angle_beta   90.00
_cell.angle_gamma   90.00
#
_symmetry.space_group_name_H-M   'P 1'
#
loop_
_entity.id
_entity.type
_entity.pdbx_description
1 polymer ?
#
loop_
_entity_poly.entity_id
_entity_poly.type
_entity_poly.pdbx_seq_one_letter_code
_entity_poly.pdbx_strand_id
1 'polypeptide(L)'
;MNHVTVQRTNRRGFTLIELVVVVLILGIIAAVAAPKMFDTAGDARTNSTRQSLVVVRDSIELYRAQNGSYPPAATLATALEPFLRGAFPTCQVGNTNADIFVSAANPIVVGGAGQGWAYNQTTGEFVINHADGIAF
;
A
#
# COMPACT_ATOMS: atom_id res chain seq x y z
N MET A 1 24.26 75.79 -13.04
CA MET A 1 23.83 74.96 -11.89
C MET A 1 22.78 73.99 -12.41
N ASN A 2 23.13 72.72 -12.62
CA ASN A 2 22.20 71.71 -13.15
C ASN A 2 21.34 71.14 -12.03
N HIS A 3 20.02 71.31 -12.14
CA HIS A 3 19.06 70.82 -11.15
C HIS A 3 18.74 69.34 -11.46
N VAL A 4 19.41 68.41 -10.79
CA VAL A 4 19.09 66.97 -10.89
C VAL A 4 17.85 66.70 -10.05
N THR A 5 16.72 66.43 -10.70
CA THR A 5 15.45 66.14 -10.02
C THR A 5 15.32 64.63 -9.85
N VAL A 6 15.50 64.14 -8.62
CA VAL A 6 15.34 62.72 -8.29
C VAL A 6 13.86 62.35 -8.32
N GLN A 7 13.43 61.66 -9.38
CA GLN A 7 12.09 61.06 -9.48
C GLN A 7 11.98 59.90 -8.48
N ARG A 8 11.23 60.08 -7.38
CA ARG A 8 10.94 58.97 -6.45
C ARG A 8 9.96 58.00 -7.12
N THR A 9 10.42 56.80 -7.44
CA THR A 9 9.53 55.70 -7.83
C THR A 9 8.68 55.31 -6.61
N ASN A 10 7.36 55.51 -6.70
CA ASN A 10 6.43 55.15 -5.63
C ASN A 10 6.40 53.62 -5.49
N ARG A 11 7.04 53.07 -4.46
CA ARG A 11 6.97 51.64 -4.14
C ARG A 11 5.58 51.37 -3.57
N ARG A 12 4.71 50.76 -4.39
CA ARG A 12 3.40 50.26 -3.93
C ARG A 12 3.66 49.15 -2.90
N GLY A 13 3.23 49.38 -1.66
CA GLY A 13 3.25 48.37 -0.60
C GLY A 13 2.12 47.36 -0.79
N PHE A 14 2.33 46.15 -0.26
CA PHE A 14 1.31 45.10 -0.20
C PHE A 14 0.13 45.57 0.66
N THR A 15 -1.10 45.28 0.24
CA THR A 15 -2.28 45.62 1.03
C THR A 15 -2.60 44.50 2.02
N LEU A 16 -3.16 44.83 3.19
CA LEU A 16 -3.57 43.82 4.18
C LEU A 16 -4.63 42.85 3.61
N ILE A 17 -5.55 43.38 2.80
CA ILE A 17 -6.61 42.57 2.17
C ILE A 17 -6.02 41.52 1.21
N GLU A 18 -4.94 41.84 0.52
CA GLU A 18 -4.26 40.95 -0.42
C GLU A 18 -3.64 39.75 0.29
N LEU A 19 -3.04 39.97 1.47
CA LEU A 19 -2.53 38.87 2.29
C LEU A 19 -3.67 38.04 2.91
N VAL A 20 -4.76 38.69 3.34
CA VAL A 20 -5.94 38.00 3.91
C VAL A 20 -6.60 37.06 2.88
N VAL A 21 -6.77 37.51 1.64
CA VAL A 21 -7.35 36.66 0.57
C VAL A 21 -6.43 35.50 0.24
N VAL A 22 -5.10 35.70 0.24
CA VAL A 22 -4.14 34.61 -0.02
C VAL A 22 -4.23 33.53 1.06
N VAL A 23 -4.18 33.88 2.35
CA VAL A 23 -4.25 32.87 3.43
C VAL A 23 -5.62 32.21 3.50
N LEU A 24 -6.69 32.92 3.11
CA LEU A 24 -8.04 32.35 2.98
C LEU A 24 -8.08 31.26 1.90
N ILE A 25 -7.55 31.53 0.69
CA ILE A 25 -7.50 30.55 -0.40
C ILE A 25 -6.63 29.35 0.00
N LEU A 26 -5.46 29.59 0.59
CA LEU A 26 -4.59 28.52 1.09
C LEU A 26 -5.30 27.66 2.16
N GLY A 27 -6.09 28.27 3.04
CA GLY A 27 -6.89 27.57 4.04
C GLY A 27 -7.97 26.67 3.43
N ILE A 28 -8.68 27.14 2.40
CA ILE A 28 -9.71 26.34 1.69
C ILE A 28 -9.06 25.14 0.98
N ILE A 29 -7.95 25.37 0.26
CA ILE A 29 -7.26 24.30 -0.46
C ILE A 29 -6.71 23.26 0.53
N ALA A 30 -6.11 23.69 1.65
CA ALA A 30 -5.60 22.79 2.67
C ALA A 30 -6.71 21.95 3.33
N ALA A 31 -7.86 22.55 3.64
CA ALA A 31 -9.00 21.86 4.25
C ALA A 31 -9.60 20.76 3.34
N VAL A 32 -9.64 21.00 2.02
CA VAL A 32 -10.18 20.02 1.06
C VAL A 32 -9.15 18.97 0.66
N ALA A 33 -7.87 19.32 0.55
CA ALA A 33 -6.82 18.41 0.10
C ALA A 33 -6.38 17.41 1.18
N ALA A 34 -6.32 17.84 2.45
CA ALA A 34 -5.83 17.02 3.56
C ALA A 34 -6.55 15.65 3.71
N PRO A 35 -7.89 15.56 3.75
CA PRO A 35 -8.56 14.27 3.95
C PRO A 35 -8.34 13.28 2.80
N LYS A 36 -8.29 13.74 1.55
CA LYS A 36 -8.16 12.87 0.36
C LYS A 36 -6.81 12.14 0.28
N MET A 37 -5.75 12.72 0.83
CA MET A 37 -4.41 12.12 0.79
C MET A 37 -4.28 10.91 1.72
N PHE A 38 -5.00 10.88 2.84
CA PHE A 38 -4.91 9.79 3.82
C PHE A 38 -5.62 8.51 3.33
N ASP A 39 -6.79 8.63 2.70
CA ASP A 39 -7.54 7.47 2.19
C ASP A 39 -6.81 6.80 1.01
N THR A 40 -6.23 7.59 0.11
CA THR A 40 -5.55 7.08 -1.10
C THR A 40 -4.35 6.19 -0.75
N ALA A 41 -3.62 6.51 0.33
CA ALA A 41 -2.47 5.72 0.75
C ALA A 41 -2.86 4.34 1.31
N GLY A 42 -3.98 4.25 2.03
CA GLY A 42 -4.52 2.98 2.52
C GLY A 42 -5.02 2.09 1.38
N ASP A 43 -5.74 2.68 0.42
CA ASP A 43 -6.23 1.98 -0.77
C ASP A 43 -5.09 1.45 -1.64
N ALA A 44 -4.03 2.24 -1.82
CA ALA A 44 -2.85 1.82 -2.58
C ALA A 44 -2.18 0.58 -1.97
N ARG A 45 -2.04 0.54 -0.63
CA ARG A 45 -1.48 -0.63 0.06
C ARG A 45 -2.36 -1.86 -0.12
N THR A 46 -3.67 -1.72 0.07
CA THR A 46 -4.61 -2.83 -0.09
C THR A 46 -4.61 -3.37 -1.52
N ASN A 47 -4.59 -2.48 -2.53
CA ASN A 47 -4.50 -2.89 -3.93
C ASN A 47 -3.18 -3.60 -4.27
N SER A 48 -2.06 -3.13 -3.73
CA SER A 48 -0.76 -3.79 -3.89
C SER A 48 -0.75 -5.21 -3.30
N THR A 49 -1.33 -5.40 -2.10
CA THR A 49 -1.48 -6.73 -1.51
C THR A 49 -2.36 -7.62 -2.37
N ARG A 50 -3.48 -7.11 -2.90
CA ARG A 50 -4.38 -7.89 -3.77
C ARG A 50 -3.67 -8.38 -5.04
N GLN A 51 -2.89 -7.51 -5.68
CA GLN A 51 -2.09 -7.89 -6.86
C GLN A 51 -1.08 -8.97 -6.49
N SER A 52 -0.39 -8.82 -5.36
CA SER A 52 0.56 -9.80 -4.86
C SER A 52 -0.10 -11.15 -4.55
N LEU A 53 -1.31 -11.14 -3.98
CA LEU A 53 -2.10 -12.33 -3.67
C LEU A 53 -2.38 -13.17 -4.93
N VAL A 54 -2.81 -12.52 -6.01
CA VAL A 54 -3.07 -13.19 -7.29
C VAL A 54 -1.79 -13.83 -7.83
N VAL A 55 -0.69 -13.08 -7.86
CA VAL A 55 0.60 -13.57 -8.34
C VAL A 55 1.09 -14.79 -7.55
N VAL A 56 0.91 -14.80 -6.24
CA VAL A 56 1.32 -15.95 -5.40
C VAL A 56 0.38 -17.15 -5.59
N ARG A 57 -0.93 -16.93 -5.74
CA ARG A 57 -1.87 -18.03 -6.05
C ARG A 57 -1.55 -18.69 -7.39
N ASP A 58 -1.27 -17.89 -8.41
CA ASP A 58 -0.91 -18.40 -9.74
C ASP A 58 0.41 -19.19 -9.69
N SER A 59 1.40 -18.74 -8.91
CA SER A 59 2.66 -19.46 -8.75
C SER A 59 2.52 -20.76 -7.95
N ILE A 60 1.63 -20.80 -6.94
CA ILE A 60 1.28 -22.03 -6.21
C ILE A 60 0.64 -23.06 -7.14
N GLU A 61 -0.30 -22.65 -7.98
CA GLU A 61 -0.94 -23.56 -8.94
C GLU A 61 0.05 -24.02 -10.02
N LEU A 62 0.94 -23.16 -10.50
CA LEU A 62 2.00 -23.54 -11.42
C LEU A 62 3.00 -24.53 -10.79
N TYR A 63 3.39 -24.30 -9.53
CA TYR A 63 4.21 -25.24 -8.77
C TYR A 63 3.53 -26.60 -8.70
N ARG A 64 2.24 -26.64 -8.35
CA ARG A 64 1.45 -27.87 -8.27
C ARG A 64 1.36 -28.57 -9.63
N ALA A 65 1.17 -27.83 -10.70
CA ALA A 65 1.12 -28.38 -12.05
C ALA A 65 2.45 -29.07 -12.44
N GLN A 66 3.59 -28.56 -11.98
CA GLN A 66 4.90 -29.14 -12.27
C GLN A 66 5.31 -30.29 -11.33
N ASN A 67 4.95 -30.19 -10.05
CA ASN A 67 5.43 -31.11 -9.00
C ASN A 67 4.39 -32.13 -8.54
N GLY A 68 3.12 -31.97 -8.94
CA GLY A 68 2.01 -32.85 -8.56
C GLY A 68 1.46 -32.61 -7.14
N SER A 69 2.11 -31.76 -6.34
CA SER A 69 1.70 -31.40 -4.99
C SER A 69 1.85 -29.90 -4.74
N TYR A 70 1.09 -29.37 -3.78
CA TYR A 70 1.26 -28.00 -3.32
C TYR A 70 2.64 -27.79 -2.65
N PRO A 71 3.20 -26.56 -2.70
CA PRO A 71 4.48 -26.28 -2.06
C PRO A 71 4.46 -26.55 -0.55
N PRO A 72 5.53 -27.11 0.05
CA PRO A 72 5.63 -27.27 1.49
C PRO A 72 5.61 -25.91 2.20
N ALA A 73 4.85 -25.78 3.28
CA ALA A 73 4.69 -24.50 3.96
C ALA A 73 6.01 -23.94 4.51
N ALA A 74 6.90 -24.81 5.00
CA ALA A 74 8.20 -24.42 5.56
C ALA A 74 9.15 -23.77 4.53
N THR A 75 8.94 -24.04 3.24
CA THR A 75 9.79 -23.54 2.15
C THR A 75 8.99 -22.81 1.08
N LEU A 76 7.77 -22.32 1.40
CA LEU A 76 6.86 -21.74 0.41
C LEU A 76 7.54 -20.65 -0.42
N ALA A 77 8.18 -19.67 0.22
CA ALA A 77 8.83 -18.57 -0.47
C ALA A 77 9.89 -19.05 -1.47
N THR A 78 10.81 -19.92 -1.03
CA THR A 78 11.89 -20.47 -1.86
C THR A 78 11.37 -21.41 -2.95
N ALA A 79 10.36 -22.22 -2.65
CA ALA A 79 9.74 -23.11 -3.62
C ALA A 79 9.07 -22.35 -4.78
N LEU A 80 8.61 -21.12 -4.51
CA LEU A 80 7.95 -20.28 -5.50
C LEU A 80 8.90 -19.37 -6.30
N GLU A 81 10.17 -19.23 -5.90
CA GLU A 81 11.16 -18.39 -6.59
C GLU A 81 11.23 -18.62 -8.13
N PRO A 82 11.22 -19.86 -8.65
CA PRO A 82 11.28 -20.10 -10.10
C PRO A 82 10.04 -19.61 -10.86
N PHE A 83 8.93 -19.38 -10.14
CA PHE A 83 7.61 -19.05 -10.68
C PHE A 83 7.27 -17.57 -10.51
N LEU A 84 8.10 -16.83 -9.78
CA LEU A 84 7.92 -15.42 -9.48
C LEU A 84 8.89 -14.56 -10.30
N ARG A 85 8.46 -13.36 -10.69
CA ARG A 85 9.31 -12.36 -11.35
C ARG A 85 9.95 -11.42 -10.33
N GLY A 86 10.66 -11.99 -9.36
CA GLY A 86 11.30 -11.24 -8.28
C GLY A 86 11.22 -11.95 -6.92
N ALA A 87 11.57 -11.23 -5.86
CA ALA A 87 11.44 -11.72 -4.49
C ALA A 87 9.97 -12.01 -4.13
N PHE A 88 9.76 -12.89 -3.16
CA PHE A 88 8.44 -13.15 -2.61
C PHE A 88 7.81 -11.85 -2.07
N PRO A 89 6.57 -11.51 -2.45
CA PRO A 89 5.98 -10.23 -2.10
C PRO A 89 5.64 -10.11 -0.61
N THR A 90 5.86 -8.93 -0.05
CA THR A 90 5.44 -8.61 1.33
C THR A 90 3.96 -8.22 1.37
N CYS A 91 3.26 -8.64 2.42
CA CYS A 91 1.89 -8.18 2.64
C CYS A 91 1.93 -6.71 3.06
N GLN A 92 1.14 -5.83 2.44
CA GLN A 92 1.10 -4.39 2.80
C GLN A 92 -0.05 -4.05 3.76
N VAL A 93 -0.80 -5.06 4.22
CA VAL A 93 -1.92 -4.95 5.16
C VAL A 93 -1.70 -5.90 6.35
N GLY A 94 -2.04 -5.47 7.56
CA GLY A 94 -1.68 -6.19 8.79
C GLY A 94 -0.20 -6.03 9.13
N ASN A 95 0.43 -7.10 9.65
CA ASN A 95 1.88 -7.11 9.84
C ASN A 95 2.57 -7.13 8.47
N THR A 96 3.39 -6.10 8.20
CA THR A 96 4.07 -5.92 6.92
C THR A 96 5.26 -6.85 6.70
N ASN A 97 5.51 -7.78 7.62
CA ASN A 97 6.53 -8.80 7.46
C ASN A 97 6.14 -9.79 6.34
N ALA A 98 7.14 -10.38 5.69
CA ALA A 98 6.94 -11.47 4.73
C ALA A 98 6.54 -12.80 5.42
N ASP A 99 6.20 -12.76 6.71
CA ASP A 99 5.90 -13.94 7.50
C ASP A 99 4.61 -14.60 6.98
N ILE A 100 4.72 -15.90 6.70
CA ILE A 100 3.61 -16.72 6.22
C ILE A 100 3.11 -17.54 7.42
N PHE A 101 1.87 -17.28 7.82
CA PHE A 101 1.18 -18.11 8.80
C PHE A 101 0.73 -19.43 8.15
N VAL A 102 1.16 -20.55 8.71
CA VAL A 102 0.76 -21.87 8.22
C VAL A 102 -0.52 -22.29 8.94
N SER A 103 -1.60 -22.43 8.17
CA SER A 103 -2.91 -22.86 8.66
C SER A 103 -3.23 -24.27 8.19
N ALA A 104 -3.80 -25.08 9.08
CA ALA A 104 -4.42 -26.36 8.73
C ALA A 104 -5.95 -26.25 8.54
N ALA A 105 -6.54 -25.09 8.83
CA ALA A 105 -7.99 -24.87 8.67
C ALA A 105 -8.38 -24.80 7.19
N ASN A 106 -9.57 -25.31 6.87
CA ASN A 106 -10.18 -25.26 5.54
C ASN A 106 -11.68 -24.91 5.68
N PRO A 107 -12.14 -23.71 5.29
CA PRO A 107 -11.32 -22.59 4.80
C PRO A 107 -10.40 -22.02 5.89
N ILE A 108 -9.37 -21.28 5.49
CA ILE A 108 -8.48 -20.59 6.44
C ILE A 108 -9.29 -19.55 7.23
N VAL A 109 -9.17 -19.59 8.57
CA VAL A 109 -9.77 -18.60 9.47
C VAL A 109 -8.85 -17.38 9.56
N VAL A 110 -9.32 -16.25 9.05
CA VAL A 110 -8.62 -14.97 9.04
C VAL A 110 -8.84 -14.20 10.36
N GLY A 111 -7.85 -13.40 10.78
CA GLY A 111 -7.94 -12.54 11.95
C GLY A 111 -7.38 -13.15 13.26
N GLY A 112 -6.66 -14.27 13.15
CA GLY A 112 -5.95 -14.91 14.26
C GLY A 112 -4.54 -14.34 14.51
N ALA A 113 -3.73 -15.04 15.32
CA ALA A 113 -2.31 -14.74 15.49
C ALA A 113 -1.52 -14.85 14.16
N GLY A 114 -0.49 -14.01 13.97
CA GLY A 114 0.35 -14.04 12.77
C GLY A 114 -0.30 -13.36 11.55
N GLN A 115 -0.55 -12.05 11.64
CA GLN A 115 -1.09 -11.25 10.52
C GLN A 115 -0.11 -11.20 9.34
N GLY A 116 -0.62 -10.93 8.13
CA GLY A 116 0.15 -10.87 6.89
C GLY A 116 -0.39 -11.86 5.86
N TRP A 117 0.39 -12.89 5.53
CA TRP A 117 -0.03 -13.97 4.65
C TRP A 117 -0.45 -15.20 5.45
N ALA A 118 -1.45 -15.95 4.98
CA ALA A 118 -1.74 -17.29 5.48
C ALA A 118 -1.83 -18.31 4.35
N TYR A 119 -1.33 -19.51 4.61
CA TYR A 119 -1.22 -20.59 3.65
C TYR A 119 -1.63 -21.93 4.24
N ASN A 120 -2.40 -22.71 3.49
CA ASN A 120 -2.70 -24.11 3.80
C ASN A 120 -2.08 -25.02 2.73
N GLN A 121 -1.00 -25.72 3.11
CA GLN A 121 -0.29 -26.63 2.20
C GLN A 121 -1.09 -27.87 1.76
N THR A 122 -2.19 -28.18 2.44
CA THR A 122 -3.03 -29.33 2.09
C THR A 122 -3.99 -28.97 0.96
N THR A 123 -4.54 -27.75 1.00
CA THR A 123 -5.55 -27.28 0.05
C THR A 123 -4.99 -26.33 -1.00
N GLY A 124 -3.77 -25.80 -0.81
CA GLY A 124 -3.19 -24.74 -1.63
C GLY A 124 -3.76 -23.35 -1.34
N GLU A 125 -4.68 -23.25 -0.39
CA GLU A 125 -5.34 -22.00 -0.07
C GLU A 125 -4.32 -20.98 0.43
N PHE A 126 -4.27 -19.82 -0.22
CA PHE A 126 -3.41 -18.70 0.15
C PHE A 126 -4.27 -17.45 0.29
N VAL A 127 -4.24 -16.80 1.45
CA VAL A 127 -5.12 -15.66 1.80
C VAL A 127 -4.36 -14.57 2.54
N ILE A 128 -4.96 -13.40 2.60
CA ILE A 128 -4.51 -12.30 3.45
C ILE A 128 -5.02 -12.57 4.87
N ASN A 129 -4.14 -12.65 5.86
CA ASN A 129 -4.50 -12.80 7.27
C ASN A 129 -4.48 -11.44 7.98
N HIS A 130 -5.63 -10.78 8.10
CA HIS A 130 -5.74 -9.49 8.79
C HIS A 130 -7.03 -9.41 9.61
N ALA A 131 -6.99 -8.71 10.75
CA ALA A 131 -8.09 -8.64 11.73
C ALA A 131 -9.38 -8.07 11.15
N ASP A 132 -9.28 -7.15 10.18
CA ASP A 132 -10.45 -6.55 9.54
C ASP A 132 -11.07 -7.45 8.47
N GLY A 133 -10.57 -8.69 8.33
CA GLY A 133 -11.14 -9.71 7.47
C GLY A 133 -11.49 -9.13 6.11
N ILE A 134 -10.52 -8.50 5.42
CA ILE A 134 -10.70 -8.09 4.03
C ILE A 134 -10.90 -9.37 3.21
N ALA A 135 -12.15 -9.82 3.23
CA ALA A 135 -12.67 -10.95 2.54
C ALA A 135 -12.63 -10.60 1.06
N PHE A 136 -11.82 -11.34 0.31
CA PHE A 136 -11.99 -11.53 -1.12
C PHE A 136 -12.05 -13.02 -1.37
#